data_AF-A0ABD7VIG0-F1
#
_entry.id   AF-A0ABD7VIG0-F1
#
_cell.length_a   1.000
_cell.length_b   1.000
_cell.length_c   1.000
_cell.angle_alpha   90.00
_cell.angle_beta   90.00
_cell.angle_gamma   90.00
#
_symmetry.space_group_name_H-M   'P 1'
#
loop_
_entity.id
_entity.type
_entity.pdbx_description
1 polymer ?
#
loop_
_entity_poly.entity_id
_entity_poly.type
_entity_poly.pdbx_seq_one_letter_code
_entity_poly.pdbx_strand_id
1 'polypeptide(L)'
;MSSSEIFALRKQGRSAEALEMARAEYPQSAADIWFLRAYAWALYDQVKALVDRYEAKQLSPAVLSGQLSPCMREFARMAESLRGDSAFSQMLRLAGKASRDWSEFLGFARWAGIEDFPDEDKKPFVNDQDKTVDSLQKRFIRAICREVAIGAANVRINPEWIEWGKGTLTQALKDEPNDQWLNYYQSKLHLAQGEPEQAIKCLAPVLRRQSCAAWTWALLGEILEATQSEDALTCYVHATQLAREEQEVAKIRIHLAQRLALLGRFNEAAHQASLAFQYRERQSFKVPEELQQLVASDWYKQAVANHSLQPLPPVEAAAHALLQQLTRPSLTYTRGVIDHVNSEKALSYAAINADTGFGLLHRKFPNVAELLPGTIVEIGHIESEGPPLDWRLSEVGELPGLCEKLNGTLERQEGKDFAFIHSVRDDIFVPPALAKAFVSGEAQEVTCLAIRRTNKQGRARWRVVKFI
;
A
#
# COMPACT_ATOMS: atom_id res chain seq x y z
N MET A 1 7.32 32.83 -41.26
CA MET A 1 5.87 33.08 -41.24
C MET A 1 5.41 32.74 -39.83
N SER A 2 4.23 33.16 -39.40
CA SER A 2 4.06 33.47 -37.98
C SER A 2 3.58 32.26 -37.19
N SER A 3 4.13 32.05 -36.00
CA SER A 3 3.58 31.16 -34.96
C SER A 3 2.04 31.26 -34.82
N SER A 4 1.47 32.43 -35.13
CA SER A 4 0.02 32.67 -35.18
C SER A 4 -0.72 31.82 -36.22
N GLU A 5 -0.14 31.53 -37.38
CA GLU A 5 -0.73 30.69 -38.44
C GLU A 5 -0.76 29.23 -38.02
N ILE A 6 0.33 28.73 -37.42
CA ILE A 6 0.38 27.38 -36.83
C ILE A 6 -0.70 27.25 -35.75
N PHE A 7 -0.83 28.24 -34.86
CA PHE A 7 -1.91 28.24 -33.86
C PHE A 7 -3.31 28.33 -34.49
N ALA A 8 -3.48 29.09 -35.57
CA ALA A 8 -4.76 29.21 -36.27
C ALA A 8 -5.17 27.87 -36.90
N LEU A 9 -4.24 27.17 -37.55
CA LEU A 9 -4.46 25.84 -38.12
C LEU A 9 -4.87 24.82 -37.04
N ARG A 10 -4.18 24.81 -35.89
CA ARG A 10 -4.56 23.97 -34.75
C ARG A 10 -5.98 24.27 -34.26
N LYS A 11 -6.33 25.54 -34.10
CA LYS A 11 -7.69 25.96 -33.68
C LYS A 11 -8.78 25.53 -34.66
N GLN A 12 -8.44 25.38 -35.95
CA GLN A 12 -9.34 24.86 -36.99
C GLN A 12 -9.41 23.32 -37.02
N GLY A 13 -8.71 22.61 -36.12
CA GLY A 13 -8.63 21.15 -36.12
C GLY A 13 -7.67 20.57 -37.18
N ARG A 14 -6.90 21.43 -37.87
CA ARG A 14 -5.95 21.05 -38.92
C ARG A 14 -4.55 20.81 -38.35
N SER A 15 -4.46 20.03 -37.27
CA SER A 15 -3.20 19.84 -36.52
C SER A 15 -2.10 19.16 -37.32
N ALA A 16 -2.43 18.28 -38.28
CA ALA A 16 -1.45 17.68 -39.17
C ALA A 16 -0.78 18.72 -40.07
N GLU A 17 -1.57 19.64 -40.66
CA GLU A 17 -1.05 20.72 -41.50
C GLU A 17 -0.24 21.73 -40.68
N ALA A 18 -0.70 22.04 -39.46
CA ALA A 18 0.04 22.88 -38.53
C ALA A 18 1.43 22.31 -38.21
N LEU A 19 1.52 20.98 -38.04
CA LEU A 19 2.77 20.31 -37.74
C LEU A 19 3.71 20.26 -38.95
N GLU A 20 3.21 19.98 -40.16
CA GLU A 20 4.03 20.02 -41.37
C GLU A 20 4.57 21.43 -41.64
N MET A 21 3.75 22.46 -41.42
CA MET A 21 4.20 23.86 -41.49
C MET A 21 5.31 24.13 -40.46
N ALA A 22 5.12 23.71 -39.20
CA ALA A 22 6.13 23.88 -38.16
C ALA A 22 7.45 23.15 -38.49
N ARG A 23 7.38 21.94 -39.05
CA ARG A 23 8.57 21.18 -39.51
C ARG A 23 9.33 21.92 -40.61
N ALA A 24 8.60 22.48 -41.58
CA ALA A 24 9.19 23.21 -42.71
C ALA A 24 9.89 24.50 -42.27
N GLU A 25 9.33 25.21 -41.28
CA GLU A 25 9.86 26.49 -40.81
C GLU A 25 10.93 26.37 -39.72
N TYR A 26 11.03 25.23 -39.04
CA TYR A 26 11.96 25.04 -37.92
C TYR A 26 13.42 25.44 -38.19
N PRO A 27 14.04 25.12 -39.35
CA PRO A 27 15.43 25.52 -39.61
C PRO A 27 15.66 27.04 -39.58
N GLN A 28 14.63 27.85 -39.84
CA GLN A 28 14.72 29.31 -39.88
C GLN A 28 14.24 29.96 -38.59
N SER A 29 13.56 29.22 -37.70
CA SER A 29 12.88 29.74 -36.52
C SER A 29 13.24 29.01 -35.22
N ALA A 30 14.31 28.22 -35.21
CA ALA A 30 14.73 27.40 -34.07
C ALA A 30 15.08 28.20 -32.78
N ALA A 31 15.34 29.51 -32.90
CA ALA A 31 15.61 30.39 -31.76
C ALA A 31 14.37 31.17 -31.27
N ASP A 32 13.24 31.13 -31.99
CA ASP A 32 12.03 31.86 -31.62
C ASP A 32 11.17 31.02 -30.66
N ILE A 33 11.09 31.46 -29.41
CA ILE A 33 10.32 30.79 -28.36
C ILE A 33 8.83 30.67 -28.69
N TRP A 34 8.23 31.65 -29.36
CA TRP A 34 6.81 31.61 -29.73
C TRP A 34 6.57 30.61 -30.85
N PHE A 35 7.52 30.51 -31.77
CA PHE A 35 7.51 29.46 -32.79
C PHE A 35 7.67 28.08 -32.17
N LEU A 36 8.66 27.87 -31.29
CA LEU A 36 8.88 26.61 -30.60
C LEU A 36 7.64 26.16 -29.81
N ARG A 37 6.94 27.10 -29.15
CA ARG A 37 5.65 26.82 -28.50
C ARG A 37 4.61 26.34 -29.51
N ALA A 38 4.43 27.05 -30.62
CA ALA A 38 3.46 26.67 -31.65
C ALA A 38 3.75 25.27 -32.22
N TYR A 39 5.03 24.98 -32.47
CA TYR A 39 5.50 23.68 -32.92
C TYR A 39 5.23 22.58 -31.88
N ALA A 40 5.61 22.79 -30.61
CA ALA A 40 5.42 21.83 -29.54
C ALA A 40 3.96 21.46 -29.35
N TRP A 41 3.09 22.45 -29.46
CA TRP A 41 1.65 22.27 -29.39
C TRP A 41 1.06 21.51 -30.60
N ALA A 42 1.57 21.74 -31.81
CA ALA A 42 1.16 20.97 -32.99
C ALA A 42 1.59 19.50 -32.88
N LEU A 43 2.81 19.26 -32.38
CA LEU A 43 3.33 17.93 -32.13
C LEU A 43 2.56 17.25 -30.99
N TYR A 44 2.22 17.98 -29.94
CA TYR A 44 1.38 17.51 -28.83
C TYR A 44 0.05 16.95 -29.34
N ASP A 45 -0.65 17.62 -30.27
CA ASP A 45 -1.92 17.11 -30.79
C ASP A 45 -1.76 15.74 -31.47
N GLN A 46 -0.68 15.55 -32.23
CA GLN A 46 -0.36 14.26 -32.86
C GLN A 46 -0.08 13.19 -31.80
N VAL A 47 0.78 13.48 -30.83
CA VAL A 47 1.10 12.53 -29.75
C VAL A 47 -0.13 12.22 -28.90
N LYS A 48 -0.97 13.22 -28.63
CA LYS A 48 -2.19 13.05 -27.87
C LYS A 48 -3.15 12.11 -28.58
N ALA A 49 -3.39 12.31 -29.88
CA ALA A 49 -4.24 11.42 -30.67
C ALA A 49 -3.71 9.98 -30.68
N LEU A 50 -2.39 9.80 -30.72
CA LEU A 50 -1.75 8.49 -30.61
C LEU A 50 -2.01 7.83 -29.24
N VAL A 51 -1.77 8.55 -28.15
CA VAL A 51 -1.97 8.05 -26.78
C VAL A 51 -3.46 7.78 -26.50
N ASP A 52 -4.37 8.63 -26.97
CA ASP A 52 -5.82 8.45 -26.79
C ASP A 52 -6.30 7.16 -27.50
N ARG A 53 -5.81 6.89 -28.72
CA ARG A 53 -6.10 5.63 -29.43
C ARG A 53 -5.55 4.40 -28.70
N TYR A 54 -4.40 4.53 -28.05
CA TYR A 54 -3.84 3.48 -27.21
C TYR A 54 -4.69 3.24 -25.96
N GLU A 55 -5.09 4.29 -25.25
CA GLU A 55 -5.98 4.19 -24.09
C GLU A 55 -7.35 3.58 -24.48
N ALA A 56 -7.83 3.87 -25.69
CA ALA A 56 -9.02 3.26 -26.29
C ALA A 56 -8.81 1.81 -26.78
N LYS A 57 -7.66 1.19 -26.50
CA LYS A 57 -7.29 -0.19 -26.90
C LYS A 57 -7.30 -0.43 -28.42
N GLN A 58 -7.14 0.63 -29.22
CA GLN A 58 -7.10 0.54 -30.70
C GLN A 58 -5.68 0.32 -31.23
N LEU A 59 -4.67 0.39 -30.35
CA LEU A 59 -3.27 0.19 -30.68
C LEU A 59 -2.66 -0.85 -29.76
N SER A 60 -1.77 -1.67 -30.30
CA SER A 60 -0.95 -2.56 -29.49
C SER A 60 0.22 -1.78 -28.86
N PRO A 61 0.79 -2.27 -27.74
CA PRO A 61 1.99 -1.70 -27.13
C PRO A 61 3.14 -1.47 -28.12
N ALA A 62 3.41 -2.43 -29.00
CA ALA A 62 4.48 -2.34 -29.98
C ALA A 62 4.25 -1.21 -31.01
N VAL A 63 3.00 -1.06 -31.48
CA VAL A 63 2.65 0.01 -32.43
C VAL A 63 2.69 1.38 -31.76
N LEU A 64 2.19 1.49 -30.52
CA LEU A 64 2.34 2.70 -29.72
C LEU A 64 3.81 3.11 -29.61
N SER A 65 4.67 2.21 -29.10
CA SER A 65 6.09 2.51 -28.89
C SER A 65 6.77 2.97 -30.18
N GLY A 66 6.53 2.25 -31.29
CA GLY A 66 7.12 2.56 -32.60
C GLY A 66 6.69 3.91 -33.17
N GLN A 67 5.44 4.33 -32.96
CA GLN A 67 4.94 5.64 -33.44
C GLN A 67 5.28 6.79 -32.49
N LEU A 68 5.37 6.51 -31.19
CA LEU A 68 5.65 7.51 -30.15
C LEU A 68 7.11 7.95 -30.17
N SER A 69 8.04 7.00 -30.34
CA SER A 69 9.49 7.28 -30.28
C SER A 69 9.95 8.37 -31.26
N PRO A 70 9.60 8.34 -32.56
CA PRO A 70 9.99 9.42 -33.49
C PRO A 70 9.48 10.79 -33.06
N CYS A 71 8.22 10.89 -32.62
CA CYS A 71 7.61 12.14 -32.17
C CYS A 71 8.31 12.69 -30.91
N MET A 72 8.62 11.81 -29.95
CA MET A 72 9.29 12.22 -28.71
C MET A 72 10.75 12.62 -28.94
N ARG A 73 11.46 11.99 -29.89
CA ARG A 73 12.81 12.42 -30.29
C ARG A 73 12.77 13.75 -31.05
N GLU A 74 11.76 13.97 -31.89
CA GLU A 74 11.54 15.25 -32.57
C GLU A 74 11.30 16.37 -31.55
N PHE A 75 10.44 16.13 -30.56
CA PHE A 75 10.24 17.05 -29.44
C PHE A 75 11.55 17.34 -28.69
N ALA A 76 12.31 16.29 -28.34
CA ALA A 76 13.55 16.44 -27.59
C ALA A 76 14.62 17.29 -28.30
N ARG A 77 14.65 17.30 -29.65
CA ARG A 77 15.60 18.11 -30.43
C ARG A 77 15.30 19.60 -30.38
N MET A 78 14.06 20.00 -30.12
CA MET A 78 13.62 21.39 -30.26
C MET A 78 13.13 22.03 -28.94
N ALA A 79 12.83 21.22 -27.93
CA ALA A 79 12.13 21.68 -26.73
C ALA A 79 13.04 22.07 -25.54
N GLU A 80 14.35 22.17 -25.74
CA GLU A 80 15.29 22.56 -24.66
C GLU A 80 14.93 23.93 -24.07
N SER A 81 14.61 24.91 -24.91
CA SER A 81 14.16 26.25 -24.47
C SER A 81 12.72 26.29 -23.94
N LEU A 82 12.00 25.17 -23.97
CA LEU A 82 10.62 25.05 -23.47
C LEU A 82 10.54 24.44 -22.07
N ARG A 83 11.67 24.17 -21.41
CA ARG A 83 11.69 23.75 -20.00
C ARG A 83 10.92 24.75 -19.13
N GLY A 84 10.06 24.25 -18.24
CA GLY A 84 9.13 25.07 -17.45
C GLY A 84 7.90 25.58 -18.21
N ASP A 85 7.78 25.35 -19.51
CA ASP A 85 6.61 25.73 -20.30
C ASP A 85 5.48 24.68 -20.20
N SER A 86 4.24 25.15 -20.23
CA SER A 86 3.04 24.31 -20.30
C SER A 86 3.09 23.25 -21.40
N ALA A 87 3.60 23.58 -22.60
CA ALA A 87 3.68 22.62 -23.70
C ALA A 87 4.64 21.46 -23.37
N PHE A 88 5.73 21.75 -22.65
CA PHE A 88 6.68 20.76 -22.19
C PHE A 88 6.05 19.82 -21.15
N SER A 89 5.40 20.38 -20.13
CA SER A 89 4.62 19.61 -19.16
C SER A 89 3.60 18.68 -19.81
N GLN A 90 2.89 19.15 -20.82
CA GLN A 90 1.89 18.33 -21.50
C GLN A 90 2.51 17.16 -22.27
N MET A 91 3.70 17.34 -22.85
CA MET A 91 4.46 16.23 -23.43
C MET A 91 4.92 15.23 -22.37
N LEU A 92 5.39 15.70 -21.20
CA LEU A 92 5.75 14.81 -20.08
C LEU A 92 4.53 14.03 -19.56
N ARG A 93 3.35 14.65 -19.55
CA ARG A 93 2.08 13.98 -19.20
C ARG A 93 1.76 12.83 -20.14
N LEU A 94 1.92 13.02 -21.45
CA LEU A 94 1.71 11.97 -22.45
C LEU A 94 2.78 10.87 -22.36
N ALA A 95 4.05 11.24 -22.19
CA ALA A 95 5.14 10.30 -21.93
C ALA A 95 4.87 9.43 -20.69
N GLY A 96 4.44 10.05 -19.58
CA GLY A 96 4.08 9.37 -18.35
C GLY A 96 2.90 8.40 -18.53
N LYS A 97 1.88 8.76 -19.32
CA LYS A 97 0.76 7.86 -19.65
C LYS A 97 1.21 6.63 -20.44
N ALA A 98 2.08 6.82 -21.43
CA ALA A 98 2.58 5.74 -22.30
C ALA A 98 3.75 4.93 -21.69
N SER A 99 4.32 5.39 -20.58
CA SER A 99 5.59 4.89 -20.01
C SER A 99 5.71 3.37 -19.85
N ARG A 100 4.62 2.67 -19.51
CA ARG A 100 4.63 1.20 -19.31
C ARG A 100 4.94 0.41 -20.58
N ASP A 101 4.59 0.97 -21.73
CA ASP A 101 4.61 0.29 -23.03
C ASP A 101 5.50 1.03 -24.03
N TRP A 102 6.26 2.02 -23.57
CA TRP A 102 7.17 2.80 -24.38
C TRP A 102 8.63 2.51 -24.01
N SER A 103 9.33 1.83 -24.92
CA SER A 103 10.69 1.32 -24.66
C SER A 103 11.76 2.39 -24.46
N GLU A 104 11.55 3.62 -24.93
CA GLU A 104 12.51 4.73 -24.79
C GLU A 104 12.17 5.68 -23.65
N PHE A 105 11.16 5.36 -22.84
CA PHE A 105 10.68 6.25 -21.78
C PHE A 105 11.79 6.68 -20.82
N LEU A 106 12.64 5.76 -20.34
CA LEU A 106 13.72 6.11 -19.41
C LEU A 106 14.77 7.04 -20.03
N GLY A 107 15.11 6.83 -21.30
CA GLY A 107 16.02 7.71 -22.03
C GLY A 107 15.44 9.11 -22.21
N PHE A 108 14.15 9.19 -22.58
CA PHE A 108 13.43 10.46 -22.67
C PHE A 108 13.32 11.16 -21.31
N ALA A 109 12.94 10.43 -20.26
CA ALA A 109 12.77 10.98 -18.91
C ALA A 109 14.08 11.51 -18.35
N ARG A 110 15.22 10.85 -18.64
CA ARG A 110 16.54 11.36 -18.29
C ARG A 110 16.87 12.68 -18.98
N TRP A 111 16.57 12.80 -20.28
CA TRP A 111 16.74 14.06 -21.01
C TRP A 111 15.81 15.16 -20.48
N ALA A 112 14.55 14.81 -20.21
CA ALA A 112 13.54 15.74 -19.73
C ALA A 112 13.87 16.27 -18.34
N GLY A 113 14.46 15.46 -17.47
CA GLY A 113 14.70 15.81 -16.07
C GLY A 113 13.42 15.78 -15.23
N ILE A 114 13.58 16.05 -13.93
CA ILE A 114 12.49 16.00 -12.95
C ILE A 114 12.21 17.35 -12.26
N GLU A 115 12.99 18.38 -12.56
CA GLU A 115 12.95 19.68 -11.86
C GLU A 115 12.15 20.77 -12.60
N ASP A 116 12.17 20.72 -13.93
CA ASP A 116 11.69 21.78 -14.84
C ASP A 116 10.17 21.82 -15.02
N PHE A 117 9.42 21.45 -13.99
CA PHE A 117 7.96 21.57 -13.97
C PHE A 117 7.53 22.98 -13.50
N PRO A 118 6.51 23.58 -14.10
CA PRO A 118 5.89 24.79 -13.56
C PRO A 118 5.25 24.51 -12.19
N ASP A 119 5.09 25.53 -11.36
CA ASP A 119 4.62 25.40 -9.98
C ASP A 119 3.23 24.74 -9.86
N GLU A 120 2.38 24.91 -10.87
CA GLU A 120 1.07 24.25 -10.95
C GLU A 120 1.19 22.72 -11.07
N ASP A 121 2.16 22.22 -11.84
CA ASP A 121 2.38 20.80 -12.07
C ASP A 121 3.17 20.12 -10.94
N LYS A 122 3.65 20.90 -9.97
CA LYS A 122 4.25 20.43 -8.71
C LYS A 122 3.22 20.23 -7.60
N LYS A 123 1.99 20.75 -7.77
CA LYS A 123 0.91 20.66 -6.78
C LYS A 123 -0.13 19.60 -7.16
N PRO A 124 -0.76 18.93 -6.18
CA PRO A 124 -1.91 18.08 -6.45
C PRO A 124 -3.10 18.92 -6.91
N PHE A 125 -4.03 18.29 -7.63
CA PHE A 125 -5.27 18.93 -8.09
C PHE A 125 -6.47 18.00 -7.88
N VAL A 126 -7.67 18.57 -7.83
CA VAL A 126 -8.92 17.81 -7.76
C VAL A 126 -9.45 17.66 -9.19
N ASN A 127 -9.78 16.43 -9.60
CA ASN A 127 -10.35 16.17 -10.92
C ASN A 127 -11.89 16.31 -10.92
N ASP A 128 -12.51 16.15 -12.08
CA ASP A 128 -13.97 16.24 -12.27
C ASP A 128 -14.79 15.19 -11.48
N GLN A 129 -14.13 14.26 -10.78
CA GLN A 129 -14.74 13.24 -9.92
C GLN A 129 -14.53 13.51 -8.42
N ASP A 130 -14.14 14.73 -8.05
CA ASP A 130 -13.78 15.13 -6.67
C ASP A 130 -12.65 14.27 -6.05
N LYS A 131 -11.82 13.64 -6.88
CA LYS A 131 -10.67 12.88 -6.42
C LYS A 131 -9.42 13.74 -6.47
N THR A 132 -8.70 13.80 -5.36
CA THR A 132 -7.35 14.36 -5.31
C THR A 132 -6.41 13.51 -6.15
N VAL A 133 -5.80 14.12 -7.15
CA VAL A 133 -4.80 13.52 -8.02
C VAL A 133 -3.44 14.14 -7.66
N ASP A 134 -2.43 13.27 -7.49
CA ASP A 134 -1.05 13.70 -7.29
C ASP A 134 -0.56 14.60 -8.43
N SER A 135 0.40 15.46 -8.11
CA SER A 135 1.03 16.37 -9.07
C SER A 135 1.60 15.63 -10.28
N LEU A 136 1.70 16.32 -11.42
CA LEU A 136 2.28 15.73 -12.62
C LEU A 136 3.73 15.30 -12.36
N GLN A 137 4.53 16.15 -11.69
CA GLN A 137 5.91 15.83 -11.31
C GLN A 137 5.99 14.53 -10.53
N LYS A 138 5.18 14.38 -9.48
CA LYS A 138 5.17 13.18 -8.64
C LYS A 138 4.77 11.93 -9.41
N ARG A 139 3.76 12.04 -10.28
CA ARG A 139 3.34 10.93 -11.15
C ARG A 139 4.42 10.54 -12.14
N PHE A 140 5.16 11.51 -12.68
CA PHE A 140 6.27 11.28 -13.61
C PHE A 140 7.45 10.58 -12.90
N ILE A 141 7.84 11.06 -11.70
CA ILE A 141 8.86 10.42 -10.85
C ILE A 141 8.48 8.97 -10.52
N ARG A 142 7.23 8.71 -10.10
CA ARG A 142 6.76 7.35 -9.84
C ARG A 142 6.79 6.47 -11.10
N ALA A 143 6.54 7.03 -12.28
CA ALA A 143 6.66 6.29 -13.54
C ALA A 143 8.12 5.92 -13.84
N ILE A 144 9.07 6.85 -13.65
CA ILE A 144 10.52 6.57 -13.74
C ILE A 144 10.89 5.43 -12.79
N CYS A 145 10.55 5.55 -11.51
CA CYS A 145 10.90 4.55 -10.48
C CYS A 145 10.33 3.16 -10.80
N ARG A 146 9.10 3.11 -11.34
CA ARG A 146 8.48 1.86 -11.79
C ARG A 146 9.27 1.21 -12.92
N GLU A 147 9.56 1.97 -13.98
CA GLU A 147 10.27 1.43 -15.14
C GLU A 147 11.72 1.03 -14.80
N VAL A 148 12.35 1.73 -13.85
CA VAL A 148 13.67 1.35 -13.30
C VAL A 148 13.58 0.01 -12.55
N ALA A 149 12.57 -0.18 -11.70
CA ALA A 149 12.37 -1.43 -10.98
C ALA A 149 12.06 -2.62 -11.90
N ILE A 150 11.26 -2.41 -12.96
CA ILE A 150 11.01 -3.43 -13.99
C ILE A 150 12.28 -3.70 -14.79
N GLY A 151 13.04 -2.65 -15.10
CA GLY A 151 14.21 -2.69 -15.96
C GLY A 151 15.49 -3.21 -15.31
N ALA A 152 15.58 -3.24 -13.98
CA ALA A 152 16.81 -3.59 -13.26
C ALA A 152 17.32 -5.01 -13.54
N ALA A 153 16.43 -5.95 -13.87
CA ALA A 153 16.80 -7.30 -14.29
C ALA A 153 17.00 -7.44 -15.81
N ASN A 154 16.75 -6.39 -16.59
CA ASN A 154 16.78 -6.42 -18.04
C ASN A 154 18.06 -5.81 -18.61
N VAL A 155 18.96 -6.68 -19.08
CA VAL A 155 20.27 -6.31 -19.67
C VAL A 155 20.15 -5.42 -20.91
N ARG A 156 18.97 -5.33 -21.54
CA ARG A 156 18.75 -4.51 -22.75
C ARG A 156 18.57 -3.02 -22.45
N ILE A 157 18.36 -2.63 -21.19
CA ILE A 157 18.21 -1.22 -20.82
C ILE A 157 19.58 -0.63 -20.50
N ASN A 158 19.80 0.62 -20.92
CA ASN A 158 21.05 1.31 -20.65
C ASN A 158 21.32 1.38 -19.13
N PRO A 159 22.46 0.81 -18.64
CA PRO A 159 22.80 0.81 -17.22
C PRO A 159 22.86 2.21 -16.59
N GLU A 160 23.30 3.23 -17.34
CA GLU A 160 23.36 4.60 -16.82
C GLU A 160 21.97 5.19 -16.53
N TRP A 161 20.96 4.80 -17.31
CA TRP A 161 19.58 5.23 -17.09
C TRP A 161 18.99 4.57 -15.85
N ILE A 162 19.29 3.30 -15.64
CA ILE A 162 18.91 2.58 -14.42
C ILE A 162 19.55 3.25 -13.20
N GLU A 163 20.85 3.57 -13.26
CA GLU A 163 21.56 4.19 -12.13
C GLU A 163 21.02 5.58 -11.79
N TRP A 164 20.78 6.42 -12.80
CA TRP A 164 20.12 7.71 -12.60
C TRP A 164 18.71 7.57 -11.99
N GLY A 165 17.95 6.58 -12.46
CA GLY A 165 16.62 6.29 -11.94
C GLY A 165 16.62 5.78 -10.51
N LYS A 166 17.64 5.00 -10.10
CA LYS A 166 17.85 4.61 -8.69
C LYS A 166 18.16 5.81 -7.81
N GLY A 167 19.00 6.74 -8.29
CA GLY A 167 19.25 8.01 -7.62
C GLY A 167 17.97 8.83 -7.44
N THR A 168 17.14 8.90 -8.49
CA THR A 168 15.83 9.54 -8.46
C THR A 168 14.91 8.93 -7.40
N LEU A 169 14.81 7.59 -7.35
CA LEU A 169 14.02 6.89 -6.35
C LEU A 169 14.53 7.14 -4.93
N THR A 170 15.85 7.12 -4.73
CA THR A 170 16.49 7.37 -3.44
C THR A 170 16.15 8.76 -2.93
N GLN A 171 16.21 9.77 -3.80
CA GLN A 171 15.86 11.14 -3.43
C GLN A 171 14.36 11.26 -3.14
N ALA A 172 13.50 10.72 -3.99
CA ALA A 172 12.05 10.76 -3.79
C ALA A 172 11.60 10.07 -2.48
N LEU A 173 12.30 9.01 -2.04
CA LEU A 173 12.06 8.37 -0.74
C LEU A 173 12.59 9.17 0.45
N LYS A 174 13.58 10.05 0.28
CA LYS A 174 13.96 10.99 1.34
C LYS A 174 12.89 12.05 1.55
N ASP A 175 12.33 12.54 0.45
CA ASP A 175 11.30 13.59 0.48
C ASP A 175 9.93 13.03 0.92
N GLU A 176 9.61 11.80 0.51
CA GLU A 176 8.38 11.10 0.90
C GLU A 176 8.64 9.64 1.38
N PRO A 177 9.17 9.45 2.60
CA PRO A 177 9.56 8.12 3.10
C PRO A 177 8.43 7.10 3.17
N ASN A 178 7.19 7.59 3.25
CA ASN A 178 5.99 6.78 3.41
C ASN A 178 5.23 6.52 2.10
N ASP A 179 5.74 6.96 0.94
CA ASP A 179 5.10 6.72 -0.35
C ASP A 179 5.06 5.21 -0.65
N GLN A 180 3.83 4.67 -0.76
CA GLN A 180 3.61 3.24 -0.96
C GLN A 180 4.18 2.71 -2.27
N TRP A 181 4.14 3.50 -3.35
CA TRP A 181 4.59 3.08 -4.67
C TRP A 181 6.11 3.11 -4.74
N LEU A 182 6.74 4.15 -4.19
CA LEU A 182 8.19 4.23 -4.13
C LEU A 182 8.79 3.08 -3.30
N ASN A 183 8.21 2.79 -2.13
CA ASN A 183 8.64 1.64 -1.33
C ASN A 183 8.41 0.30 -2.06
N TYR A 184 7.29 0.14 -2.78
CA TYR A 184 7.05 -1.04 -3.61
C TYR A 184 8.09 -1.21 -4.72
N TYR A 185 8.47 -0.13 -5.41
CA TYR A 185 9.52 -0.18 -6.44
C TYR A 185 10.91 -0.42 -5.84
N GLN A 186 11.21 0.15 -4.68
CA GLN A 186 12.44 -0.10 -3.94
C GLN A 186 12.54 -1.59 -3.53
N SER A 187 11.44 -2.20 -3.08
CA SER A 187 11.38 -3.63 -2.81
C SER A 187 11.70 -4.48 -4.04
N LYS A 188 11.14 -4.12 -5.20
CA LYS A 188 11.44 -4.82 -6.46
C LYS A 188 12.90 -4.68 -6.88
N LEU A 189 13.51 -3.52 -6.65
CA LEU A 189 14.93 -3.30 -6.93
C LEU A 189 15.83 -4.15 -6.04
N HIS A 190 15.59 -4.14 -4.72
CA HIS A 190 16.32 -5.00 -3.79
C HIS A 190 16.18 -6.48 -4.15
N LEU A 191 14.97 -6.92 -4.53
CA LEU A 191 14.76 -8.30 -4.99
C LEU A 191 15.59 -8.61 -6.25
N ALA A 192 15.59 -7.71 -7.24
CA ALA A 192 16.40 -7.87 -8.45
C ALA A 192 17.91 -7.87 -8.18
N GLN A 193 18.35 -7.27 -7.07
CA GLN A 193 19.74 -7.24 -6.60
C GLN A 193 20.11 -8.46 -5.73
N GLY A 194 19.16 -9.35 -5.45
CA GLY A 194 19.39 -10.51 -4.58
C GLY A 194 19.39 -10.16 -3.09
N GLU A 195 18.71 -9.09 -2.69
CA GLU A 195 18.65 -8.56 -1.32
C GLU A 195 17.23 -8.72 -0.72
N PRO A 196 16.78 -9.96 -0.44
CA PRO A 196 15.40 -10.22 -0.03
C PRO A 196 15.05 -9.60 1.33
N GLU A 197 15.98 -9.52 2.29
CA GLU A 197 15.67 -8.90 3.59
C GLU A 197 15.38 -7.40 3.47
N GLN A 198 16.13 -6.70 2.62
CA GLN A 198 15.94 -5.28 2.32
C GLN A 198 14.64 -5.07 1.55
N ALA A 199 14.32 -5.97 0.62
CA ALA A 199 13.06 -5.95 -0.10
C ALA A 199 11.86 -6.07 0.88
N ILE A 200 11.93 -7.00 1.84
CA ILE A 200 10.92 -7.16 2.91
C ILE A 200 10.85 -5.89 3.77
N LYS A 201 12.00 -5.32 4.14
CA LYS A 201 12.05 -4.12 5.00
C LYS A 201 11.31 -2.93 4.36
N CYS A 202 11.47 -2.73 3.05
CA CYS A 202 10.73 -1.72 2.29
C CYS A 202 9.24 -2.08 2.10
N LEU A 203 8.92 -3.36 1.90
CA LEU A 203 7.55 -3.79 1.61
C LEU A 203 6.67 -3.85 2.86
N ALA A 204 7.21 -4.24 4.01
CA ALA A 204 6.44 -4.53 5.22
C ALA A 204 5.52 -3.36 5.66
N PRO A 205 5.96 -2.09 5.68
CA PRO A 205 5.08 -0.96 5.97
C PRO A 205 3.93 -0.81 4.95
N VAL A 206 4.21 -1.07 3.67
CA VAL A 206 3.20 -1.01 2.60
C VAL A 206 2.20 -2.15 2.75
N LEU A 207 2.68 -3.37 2.96
CA LEU A 207 1.85 -4.56 3.19
C LEU A 207 0.93 -4.40 4.40
N ARG A 208 1.39 -3.77 5.49
CA ARG A 208 0.53 -3.47 6.64
C ARG A 208 -0.61 -2.50 6.31
N ARG A 209 -0.30 -1.42 5.59
CA ARG A 209 -1.29 -0.39 5.22
C ARG A 209 -2.26 -0.91 4.16
N GLN A 210 -1.79 -1.80 3.29
CA GLN A 210 -2.50 -2.36 2.15
C GLN A 210 -2.66 -3.88 2.29
N SER A 211 -3.02 -4.35 3.48
CA SER A 211 -3.11 -5.79 3.78
C SER A 211 -4.25 -6.50 3.06
N CYS A 212 -5.24 -5.74 2.57
CA CYS A 212 -6.34 -6.26 1.76
C CYS A 212 -6.06 -6.19 0.25
N ALA A 213 -4.88 -5.72 -0.17
CA ALA A 213 -4.55 -5.56 -1.57
C ALA A 213 -3.77 -6.78 -2.09
N ALA A 214 -4.24 -7.42 -3.17
CA ALA A 214 -3.60 -8.62 -3.70
C ALA A 214 -2.12 -8.41 -4.10
N TRP A 215 -1.79 -7.23 -4.63
CA TRP A 215 -0.45 -6.93 -5.18
C TRP A 215 0.66 -6.85 -4.12
N THR A 216 0.35 -6.50 -2.87
CA THR A 216 1.36 -6.47 -1.80
C THR A 216 1.77 -7.88 -1.40
N TRP A 217 0.79 -8.77 -1.25
CA TRP A 217 1.02 -10.19 -0.98
C TRP A 217 1.71 -10.89 -2.14
N ALA A 218 1.34 -10.58 -3.38
CA ALA A 218 2.02 -11.13 -4.54
C ALA A 218 3.52 -10.80 -4.55
N LEU A 219 3.89 -9.55 -4.28
CA LEU A 219 5.31 -9.18 -4.18
C LEU A 219 6.01 -9.83 -2.97
N LEU A 220 5.33 -9.97 -1.82
CA LEU A 220 5.92 -10.71 -0.70
C LEU A 220 6.18 -12.18 -1.11
N GLY A 221 5.26 -12.80 -1.84
CA GLY A 221 5.44 -14.12 -2.42
C GLY A 221 6.66 -14.21 -3.33
N GLU A 222 6.83 -13.23 -4.24
CA GLU A 222 7.99 -13.14 -5.13
C GLU A 222 9.30 -13.06 -4.33
N ILE A 223 9.33 -12.27 -3.24
CA ILE A 223 10.52 -12.09 -2.41
C ILE A 223 10.87 -13.37 -1.64
N LEU A 224 9.87 -14.07 -1.10
CA LEU A 224 10.06 -15.25 -0.26
C LEU A 224 10.33 -16.52 -1.08
N GLU A 225 10.11 -16.51 -2.38
CA GLU A 225 10.10 -17.72 -3.20
C GLU A 225 11.41 -18.52 -3.18
N ALA A 226 12.55 -17.82 -3.08
CA ALA A 226 13.87 -18.45 -3.06
C ALA A 226 14.26 -19.02 -1.68
N THR A 227 13.69 -18.51 -0.59
CA THR A 227 14.14 -18.79 0.78
C THR A 227 13.09 -19.49 1.65
N GLN A 228 11.81 -19.22 1.41
CA GLN A 228 10.67 -19.65 2.23
C GLN A 228 9.49 -20.06 1.31
N SER A 229 9.66 -21.17 0.57
CA SER A 229 8.73 -21.55 -0.50
C SER A 229 7.28 -21.81 -0.05
N GLU A 230 7.05 -22.26 1.18
CA GLU A 230 5.70 -22.45 1.74
C GLU A 230 5.01 -21.12 2.08
N ASP A 231 5.76 -20.17 2.66
CA ASP A 231 5.25 -18.82 2.93
C ASP A 231 5.01 -18.05 1.64
N ALA A 232 5.87 -18.24 0.63
CA ALA A 232 5.66 -17.70 -0.71
C ALA A 232 4.35 -18.22 -1.32
N LEU A 233 4.10 -19.54 -1.22
CA LEU A 233 2.84 -20.13 -1.68
C LEU A 233 1.65 -19.54 -0.93
N THR A 234 1.73 -19.42 0.40
CA THR A 234 0.71 -18.78 1.24
C THR A 234 0.40 -17.36 0.77
N CYS A 235 1.42 -16.56 0.47
CA CYS A 235 1.26 -15.20 -0.05
C CYS A 235 0.53 -15.17 -1.40
N TYR A 236 0.92 -16.03 -2.35
CA TYR A 236 0.25 -16.11 -3.64
C TYR A 236 -1.21 -16.57 -3.53
N VAL A 237 -1.49 -17.59 -2.71
CA VAL A 237 -2.87 -18.04 -2.47
C VAL A 237 -3.69 -16.91 -1.85
N HIS A 238 -3.16 -16.24 -0.82
CA HIS A 238 -3.86 -15.14 -0.16
C HIS A 238 -4.12 -13.97 -1.12
N ALA A 239 -3.16 -13.61 -1.97
CA ALA A 239 -3.35 -12.61 -3.02
C ALA A 239 -4.54 -12.95 -3.94
N THR A 240 -4.66 -14.21 -4.37
CA THR A 240 -5.79 -14.65 -5.21
C THR A 240 -7.14 -14.67 -4.48
N GLN A 241 -7.15 -14.79 -3.15
CA GLN A 241 -8.35 -14.76 -2.31
C GLN A 241 -8.81 -13.33 -1.98
N LEU A 242 -7.89 -12.36 -1.97
CA LEU A 242 -8.19 -10.94 -1.75
C LEU A 242 -8.67 -10.21 -3.01
N ALA A 243 -8.31 -10.70 -4.19
CA ALA A 243 -8.59 -10.04 -5.46
C ALA A 243 -10.11 -9.82 -5.67
N ARG A 244 -10.48 -8.60 -6.09
CA ARG A 244 -11.87 -8.27 -6.42
C ARG A 244 -12.16 -8.52 -7.88
N GLU A 245 -11.17 -8.27 -8.73
CA GLU A 245 -11.24 -8.49 -10.16
C GLU A 245 -10.14 -9.45 -10.62
N GLU A 246 -10.47 -10.32 -11.57
CA GLU A 246 -9.52 -11.31 -12.09
C GLU A 246 -8.33 -10.66 -12.80
N GLN A 247 -8.48 -9.42 -13.30
CA GLN A 247 -7.38 -8.63 -13.85
C GLN A 247 -6.23 -8.42 -12.85
N GLU A 248 -6.52 -8.33 -11.56
CA GLU A 248 -5.52 -8.11 -10.50
C GLU A 248 -4.58 -9.30 -10.33
N VAL A 249 -5.07 -10.52 -10.59
CA VAL A 249 -4.38 -11.78 -10.24
C VAL A 249 -4.18 -12.74 -11.40
N ALA A 250 -4.65 -12.44 -12.61
CA ALA A 250 -4.52 -13.35 -13.75
C ALA A 250 -3.06 -13.77 -14.04
N LYS A 251 -2.06 -12.91 -13.79
CA LYS A 251 -0.64 -13.29 -13.89
C LYS A 251 -0.17 -14.13 -12.69
N ILE A 252 -0.62 -13.76 -11.49
CA ILE A 252 -0.32 -14.47 -10.24
C ILE A 252 -0.86 -15.90 -10.29
N ARG A 253 -2.05 -16.13 -10.87
CA ARG A 253 -2.62 -17.47 -11.06
C ARG A 253 -1.78 -18.37 -11.98
N ILE A 254 -1.20 -17.83 -13.04
CA ILE A 254 -0.31 -18.58 -13.93
C ILE A 254 0.92 -19.04 -13.13
N HIS A 255 1.55 -18.11 -12.41
CA HIS A 255 2.71 -18.41 -11.57
C HIS A 255 2.37 -19.42 -10.47
N LEU A 256 1.27 -19.20 -9.76
CA LEU A 256 0.78 -20.09 -8.71
C LEU A 256 0.48 -21.50 -9.25
N ALA A 257 -0.09 -21.62 -10.45
CA ALA A 257 -0.31 -22.91 -11.10
C ALA A 257 1.01 -23.64 -11.38
N GLN A 258 2.05 -22.94 -11.86
CA GLN A 258 3.38 -23.51 -12.06
C GLN A 258 3.95 -24.03 -10.72
N ARG A 259 3.85 -23.23 -9.65
CA ARG A 259 4.34 -23.63 -8.32
C ARG A 259 3.60 -24.83 -7.75
N LEU A 260 2.27 -24.87 -7.86
CA LEU A 260 1.46 -25.99 -7.41
C LEU A 260 1.77 -27.27 -8.19
N ALA A 261 1.97 -27.16 -9.51
CA ALA A 261 2.34 -28.30 -10.35
C ALA A 261 3.71 -28.89 -9.95
N LEU A 262 4.70 -28.05 -9.65
CA LEU A 262 6.01 -28.49 -9.15
C LEU A 262 5.90 -29.22 -7.80
N LEU A 263 4.91 -28.87 -6.97
CA LEU A 263 4.62 -29.53 -5.70
C LEU A 263 3.70 -30.77 -5.84
N GLY A 264 3.35 -31.17 -7.07
CA GLY A 264 2.44 -32.30 -7.32
C GLY A 264 0.97 -32.02 -6.99
N ARG A 265 0.61 -30.77 -6.68
CA ARG A 265 -0.75 -30.33 -6.33
C ARG A 265 -1.58 -30.04 -7.60
N PHE A 266 -1.74 -31.06 -8.44
CA PHE A 266 -2.21 -30.89 -9.82
C PHE A 266 -3.64 -30.36 -9.96
N ASN A 267 -4.59 -30.85 -9.15
CA ASN A 267 -5.99 -30.40 -9.22
C ASN A 267 -6.15 -28.91 -8.89
N GLU A 268 -5.35 -28.42 -7.94
CA GLU A 268 -5.34 -27.01 -7.55
C GLU A 268 -4.60 -26.15 -8.58
N ALA A 269 -3.48 -26.66 -9.12
CA ALA A 269 -2.78 -26.04 -10.24
C ALA A 269 -3.72 -25.86 -11.46
N ALA A 270 -4.49 -26.90 -11.77
CA ALA A 270 -5.44 -26.90 -12.90
C ALA A 270 -6.55 -25.89 -12.71
N HIS A 271 -7.07 -25.77 -11.49
CA HIS A 271 -8.07 -24.77 -11.18
C HIS A 271 -7.52 -23.35 -11.39
N GLN A 272 -6.31 -23.04 -10.90
CA GLN A 272 -5.68 -21.73 -11.11
C GLN A 272 -5.41 -21.42 -12.58
N ALA A 273 -4.86 -22.38 -13.34
CA ALA A 273 -4.63 -22.23 -14.78
C ALA A 273 -5.95 -22.02 -15.54
N SER A 274 -7.02 -22.76 -15.18
CA SER A 274 -8.33 -22.63 -15.80
C SER A 274 -8.93 -21.23 -15.60
N LEU A 275 -8.85 -20.67 -14.38
CA LEU A 275 -9.33 -19.32 -14.10
C LEU A 275 -8.59 -18.26 -14.93
N ALA A 276 -7.26 -18.33 -14.98
CA ALA A 276 -6.44 -17.42 -15.78
C ALA A 276 -6.73 -17.53 -17.29
N PHE A 277 -6.97 -18.75 -17.78
CA PHE A 277 -7.30 -19.02 -19.18
C PHE A 277 -8.67 -18.46 -19.55
N GLN A 278 -9.72 -18.78 -18.77
CA GLN A 278 -11.08 -18.28 -19.00
C GLN A 278 -11.15 -16.76 -18.98
N TYR A 279 -10.42 -16.11 -18.07
CA TYR A 279 -10.33 -14.65 -18.05
C TYR A 279 -9.79 -14.08 -19.36
N ARG A 280 -8.69 -14.65 -19.87
CA ARG A 280 -8.09 -14.19 -21.12
C ARG A 280 -8.98 -14.45 -22.32
N GLU A 281 -9.62 -15.61 -22.38
CA GLU A 281 -10.56 -15.96 -23.44
C GLU A 281 -11.73 -14.97 -23.49
N ARG A 282 -12.37 -14.71 -22.34
CA ARG A 282 -13.48 -13.74 -22.23
C ARG A 282 -13.09 -12.32 -22.63
N GLN A 283 -11.85 -11.92 -22.34
CA GLN A 283 -11.33 -10.59 -22.71
C GLN A 283 -10.71 -10.56 -24.11
N SER A 284 -10.72 -11.68 -24.85
CA SER A 284 -10.02 -11.83 -26.14
C SER A 284 -8.54 -11.42 -26.06
N PHE A 285 -7.91 -11.66 -24.91
CA PHE A 285 -6.48 -11.39 -24.71
C PHE A 285 -5.64 -12.55 -25.21
N LYS A 286 -4.44 -12.24 -25.71
CA LYS A 286 -3.45 -13.25 -26.07
C LYS A 286 -3.11 -14.10 -24.84
N VAL A 287 -3.17 -15.41 -25.01
CA VAL A 287 -2.73 -16.40 -24.01
C VAL A 287 -1.20 -16.46 -24.01
N PRO A 288 -0.52 -16.17 -22.88
CA PRO A 288 0.93 -16.30 -22.75
C PRO A 288 1.37 -17.75 -22.91
N GLU A 289 2.60 -17.95 -23.37
CA GLU A 289 3.15 -19.29 -23.63
C GLU A 289 3.15 -20.15 -22.37
N GLU A 290 3.46 -19.56 -21.22
CA GLU A 290 3.48 -20.25 -19.92
C GLU A 290 2.10 -20.85 -19.60
N LEU A 291 1.03 -20.09 -19.87
CA LEU A 291 -0.33 -20.57 -19.65
C LEU A 291 -0.74 -21.62 -20.69
N GLN A 292 -0.32 -21.47 -21.94
CA GLN A 292 -0.54 -22.48 -22.99
C GLN A 292 0.10 -23.82 -22.60
N GLN A 293 1.34 -23.79 -22.10
CA GLN A 293 2.03 -24.99 -21.64
C GLN A 293 1.30 -25.65 -20.45
N LEU A 294 0.81 -24.87 -19.49
CA LEU A 294 0.03 -25.39 -18.36
C LEU A 294 -1.25 -26.10 -18.84
N VAL A 295 -2.07 -25.47 -19.69
CA VAL A 295 -3.33 -26.06 -20.16
C VAL A 295 -3.13 -27.22 -21.14
N ALA A 296 -1.95 -27.31 -21.77
CA ALA A 296 -1.58 -28.43 -22.64
C ALA A 296 -1.07 -29.66 -21.86
N SER A 297 -0.74 -29.52 -20.58
CA SER A 297 -0.18 -30.59 -19.75
C SER A 297 -1.15 -31.75 -19.51
N ASP A 298 -0.62 -32.95 -19.29
CA ASP A 298 -1.42 -34.15 -19.05
C ASP A 298 -2.25 -34.03 -17.77
N TRP A 299 -1.64 -33.49 -16.70
CA TRP A 299 -2.33 -33.33 -15.42
C TRP A 299 -3.50 -32.34 -15.52
N TYR A 300 -3.39 -31.28 -16.34
CA TYR A 300 -4.49 -30.34 -16.56
C TYR A 300 -5.64 -31.02 -17.32
N LYS A 301 -5.31 -31.69 -18.43
CA LYS A 301 -6.30 -32.41 -19.25
C LYS A 301 -7.03 -33.48 -18.45
N GLN A 302 -6.30 -34.24 -17.63
CA GLN A 302 -6.89 -35.24 -16.72
C GLN A 302 -7.81 -34.59 -15.69
N ALA A 303 -7.39 -33.49 -15.06
CA ALA A 303 -8.22 -32.81 -14.07
C ALA A 303 -9.52 -32.24 -14.66
N VAL A 304 -9.48 -31.74 -15.89
CA VAL A 304 -10.67 -31.28 -16.62
C VAL A 304 -11.56 -32.46 -17.00
N ALA A 305 -11.00 -33.53 -17.58
CA ALA A 305 -11.77 -34.70 -18.01
C ALA A 305 -12.46 -35.43 -16.84
N ASN A 306 -11.80 -35.49 -15.68
CA ASN A 306 -12.32 -36.13 -14.48
C ASN A 306 -13.16 -35.20 -13.60
N HIS A 307 -13.37 -33.94 -14.01
CA HIS A 307 -14.05 -32.91 -13.22
C HIS A 307 -13.45 -32.73 -11.80
N SER A 308 -12.12 -32.84 -11.67
CA SER A 308 -11.41 -32.81 -10.39
C SER A 308 -10.70 -31.48 -10.09
N LEU A 309 -11.05 -30.40 -10.80
CA LEU A 309 -10.53 -29.06 -10.49
C LEU A 309 -10.85 -28.69 -9.04
N GLN A 310 -9.85 -28.24 -8.29
CA GLN A 310 -9.99 -28.02 -6.85
C GLN A 310 -9.64 -26.58 -6.45
N PRO A 311 -10.51 -25.85 -5.73
CA PRO A 311 -10.15 -24.56 -5.15
C PRO A 311 -9.13 -24.74 -4.03
N LEU A 312 -8.27 -23.74 -3.86
CA LEU A 312 -7.30 -23.71 -2.77
C LEU A 312 -8.00 -23.45 -1.44
N PRO A 313 -7.55 -24.07 -0.33
CA PRO A 313 -8.09 -23.81 1.00
C PRO A 313 -7.83 -22.35 1.44
N PRO A 314 -8.63 -21.81 2.37
CA PRO A 314 -8.40 -20.47 2.92
C PRO A 314 -7.07 -20.44 3.68
N VAL A 315 -6.25 -19.41 3.42
CA VAL A 315 -4.93 -19.23 4.07
C VAL A 315 -4.83 -17.97 4.92
N GLU A 316 -5.97 -17.31 5.18
CA GLU A 316 -6.02 -16.02 5.87
C GLU A 316 -5.29 -16.05 7.22
N ALA A 317 -5.48 -17.09 8.04
CA ALA A 317 -4.81 -17.20 9.34
C ALA A 317 -3.27 -17.28 9.20
N ALA A 318 -2.78 -18.07 8.24
CA ALA A 318 -1.35 -18.21 7.97
C ALA A 318 -0.75 -16.90 7.43
N ALA A 319 -1.45 -16.23 6.51
CA ALA A 319 -1.05 -14.92 6.00
C ALA A 319 -0.97 -13.88 7.14
N HIS A 320 -1.97 -13.81 8.01
CA HIS A 320 -1.95 -12.91 9.18
C HIS A 320 -0.78 -13.21 10.12
N ALA A 321 -0.48 -14.49 10.39
CA ALA A 321 0.67 -14.88 11.20
C ALA A 321 1.99 -14.41 10.55
N LEU A 322 2.15 -14.57 9.24
CA LEU A 322 3.32 -14.09 8.51
C LEU A 322 3.47 -12.57 8.61
N LEU A 323 2.39 -11.81 8.39
CA LEU A 323 2.41 -10.34 8.54
C LEU A 323 2.78 -9.91 9.97
N GLN A 324 2.29 -10.62 10.99
CA GLN A 324 2.66 -10.37 12.38
C GLN A 324 4.15 -10.62 12.61
N GLN A 325 4.70 -11.74 12.13
CA GLN A 325 6.12 -12.06 12.24
C GLN A 325 7.00 -10.98 11.60
N LEU A 326 6.64 -10.51 10.40
CA LEU A 326 7.36 -9.42 9.71
C LEU A 326 7.26 -8.08 10.43
N THR A 327 6.18 -7.87 11.18
CA THR A 327 5.91 -6.60 11.87
C THR A 327 6.58 -6.52 13.23
N ARG A 328 6.64 -7.63 13.97
CA ARG A 328 7.16 -7.71 15.36
C ARG A 328 8.51 -7.03 15.57
N PRO A 329 9.53 -7.18 14.71
CA PRO A 329 10.83 -6.53 14.90
C PRO A 329 10.78 -5.00 14.89
N SER A 330 9.73 -4.41 14.31
CA SER A 330 9.53 -2.96 14.27
C SER A 330 8.68 -2.42 15.42
N LEU A 331 8.20 -3.27 16.33
CA LEU A 331 7.30 -2.87 17.41
C LEU A 331 8.06 -2.48 18.68
N THR A 332 7.66 -1.35 19.25
CA THR A 332 7.88 -0.99 20.65
C THR A 332 6.67 -1.46 21.46
N TYR A 333 6.92 -2.01 22.65
CA TYR A 333 5.86 -2.50 23.53
C TYR A 333 5.68 -1.56 24.72
N THR A 334 4.46 -1.03 24.87
CA THR A 334 4.07 -0.24 26.05
C THR A 334 3.19 -1.07 26.96
N ARG A 335 3.51 -1.10 28.25
CA ARG A 335 2.67 -1.75 29.25
C ARG A 335 1.40 -0.95 29.50
N GLY A 336 0.28 -1.66 29.58
CA GLY A 336 -1.01 -1.10 29.94
C GLY A 336 -1.86 -2.11 30.70
N VAL A 337 -2.97 -1.64 31.24
CA VAL A 337 -3.94 -2.47 31.97
C VAL A 337 -5.28 -2.44 31.25
N ILE A 338 -5.93 -3.59 31.10
CA ILE A 338 -7.30 -3.65 30.61
C ILE A 338 -8.20 -2.89 31.60
N ASP A 339 -8.71 -1.74 31.17
CA ASP A 339 -9.55 -0.87 31.99
C ASP A 339 -11.02 -1.27 31.89
N HIS A 340 -11.47 -1.60 30.68
CA HIS A 340 -12.81 -2.13 30.43
C HIS A 340 -12.87 -2.89 29.10
N VAL A 341 -13.82 -3.83 29.02
CA VAL A 341 -14.20 -4.53 27.79
C VAL A 341 -15.59 -4.06 27.38
N ASN A 342 -15.71 -3.58 26.15
CA ASN A 342 -16.97 -3.14 25.57
C ASN A 342 -17.40 -4.11 24.46
N SER A 343 -18.26 -5.06 24.82
CA SER A 343 -18.77 -6.08 23.88
C SER A 343 -19.65 -5.49 22.79
N GLU A 344 -20.42 -4.42 23.07
CA GLU A 344 -21.25 -3.74 22.06
C GLU A 344 -20.41 -3.08 20.96
N LYS A 345 -19.26 -2.49 21.35
CA LYS A 345 -18.32 -1.86 20.42
C LYS A 345 -17.25 -2.81 19.89
N ALA A 346 -17.28 -4.09 20.27
CA ALA A 346 -16.26 -5.09 19.95
C ALA A 346 -14.83 -4.56 20.20
N LEU A 347 -14.61 -3.94 21.36
CA LEU A 347 -13.38 -3.22 21.71
C LEU A 347 -13.03 -3.43 23.19
N SER A 348 -11.78 -3.76 23.47
CA SER A 348 -11.21 -3.67 24.83
C SER A 348 -10.30 -2.45 24.92
N TYR A 349 -10.38 -1.67 26.00
CA TYR A 349 -9.52 -0.51 26.21
C TYR A 349 -8.42 -0.84 27.20
N ALA A 350 -7.16 -0.65 26.81
CA ALA A 350 -5.99 -0.81 27.66
C ALA A 350 -5.41 0.56 28.02
N ALA A 351 -5.52 0.97 29.29
CA ALA A 351 -4.94 2.22 29.78
C ALA A 351 -3.43 2.08 29.94
N ILE A 352 -2.66 3.08 29.48
CA ILE A 352 -1.20 3.13 29.66
C ILE A 352 -0.78 4.20 30.69
N ASN A 353 -1.67 5.13 30.99
CA ASN A 353 -1.62 6.06 32.11
C ASN A 353 -3.06 6.47 32.49
N ALA A 354 -3.22 7.45 33.39
CA ALA A 354 -4.53 7.86 33.89
C ALA A 354 -5.45 8.51 32.84
N ASP A 355 -4.88 9.01 31.74
CA ASP A 355 -5.55 9.84 30.74
C ASP A 355 -5.64 9.16 29.37
N THR A 356 -4.69 8.29 29.03
CA THR A 356 -4.54 7.72 27.68
C THR A 356 -4.34 6.20 27.69
N GLY A 357 -4.51 5.60 26.52
CA GLY A 357 -4.55 4.17 26.33
C GLY A 357 -4.85 3.78 24.90
N PHE A 358 -4.87 2.48 24.65
CA PHE A 358 -5.10 1.90 23.33
C PHE A 358 -6.46 1.20 23.27
N GLY A 359 -7.18 1.44 22.17
CA GLY A 359 -8.33 0.62 21.80
C GLY A 359 -7.90 -0.63 21.05
N LEU A 360 -8.17 -1.80 21.61
CA LEU A 360 -7.89 -3.12 21.04
C LEU A 360 -9.17 -3.71 20.44
N LEU A 361 -9.32 -3.58 19.11
CA LEU A 361 -10.50 -4.07 18.39
C LEU A 361 -10.53 -5.60 18.37
N HIS A 362 -11.65 -6.21 18.78
CA HIS A 362 -11.80 -7.67 18.87
C HIS A 362 -11.69 -8.36 17.51
N ARG A 363 -12.11 -7.69 16.42
CA ARG A 363 -11.90 -8.22 15.06
C ARG A 363 -10.42 -8.43 14.74
N LYS A 364 -9.54 -7.57 15.26
CA LYS A 364 -8.09 -7.64 15.04
C LYS A 364 -7.38 -8.49 16.10
N PHE A 365 -7.89 -8.46 17.33
CA PHE A 365 -7.33 -9.18 18.47
C PHE A 365 -8.45 -9.94 19.21
N PRO A 366 -8.94 -11.07 18.66
CA PRO A 366 -10.12 -11.77 19.21
C PRO A 366 -9.96 -12.15 20.68
N ASN A 367 -8.79 -12.67 21.04
CA ASN A 367 -8.48 -13.14 22.39
C ASN A 367 -8.46 -12.02 23.45
N VAL A 368 -8.42 -10.74 23.05
CA VAL A 368 -8.50 -9.61 24.00
C VAL A 368 -9.92 -9.42 24.54
N ALA A 369 -10.94 -9.95 23.84
CA ALA A 369 -12.32 -9.91 24.31
C ALA A 369 -12.54 -10.72 25.59
N GLU A 370 -11.68 -11.71 25.85
CA GLU A 370 -11.77 -12.62 26.99
C GLU A 370 -11.02 -12.11 28.23
N LEU A 371 -10.25 -11.02 28.10
CA LEU A 371 -9.48 -10.47 29.21
C LEU A 371 -10.36 -9.73 30.21
N LEU A 372 -10.00 -9.79 31.48
CA LEU A 372 -10.73 -9.12 32.56
C LEU A 372 -10.14 -7.74 32.85
N PRO A 373 -10.95 -6.77 33.33
CA PRO A 373 -10.41 -5.53 33.88
C PRO A 373 -9.36 -5.79 34.97
N GLY A 374 -8.23 -5.10 34.89
CA GLY A 374 -7.06 -5.31 35.75
C GLY A 374 -5.99 -6.24 35.16
N THR A 375 -6.26 -6.95 34.06
CA THR A 375 -5.21 -7.73 33.37
C THR A 375 -4.17 -6.80 32.75
N ILE A 376 -2.89 -7.03 33.05
CA ILE A 376 -1.79 -6.25 32.48
C ILE A 376 -1.33 -6.88 31.17
N VAL A 377 -1.21 -6.03 30.15
CA VAL A 377 -0.84 -6.39 28.78
C VAL A 377 0.30 -5.50 28.30
N GLU A 378 1.06 -5.98 27.32
CA GLU A 378 2.03 -5.19 26.58
C GLU A 378 1.50 -4.99 25.17
N ILE A 379 1.30 -3.74 24.77
CA ILE A 379 0.74 -3.35 23.48
C ILE A 379 1.87 -2.97 22.54
N GLY A 380 1.99 -3.68 21.42
CA GLY A 380 3.00 -3.44 20.37
C GLY A 380 2.54 -2.39 19.36
N HIS A 381 3.34 -1.35 19.13
CA HIS A 381 3.11 -0.26 18.18
C HIS A 381 4.44 0.23 17.56
N ILE A 382 4.40 0.95 16.44
CA ILE A 382 5.61 1.44 15.74
C ILE A 382 6.00 2.87 16.20
N GLU A 383 5.05 3.61 16.77
CA GLU A 383 5.20 4.98 17.26
C GLU A 383 4.40 5.09 18.57
N SER A 384 4.89 5.86 19.55
CA SER A 384 4.34 5.97 20.92
C SER A 384 2.80 6.14 21.02
N GLU A 385 2.14 6.64 19.97
CA GLU A 385 0.69 6.83 19.89
C GLU A 385 0.04 6.26 18.62
N GLY A 386 0.75 5.41 17.87
CA GLY A 386 0.22 4.72 16.69
C GLY A 386 -0.81 3.65 17.05
N PRO A 387 -1.65 3.19 16.11
CA PRO A 387 -2.64 2.15 16.38
C PRO A 387 -1.94 0.86 16.84
N PRO A 388 -2.56 0.10 17.77
CA PRO A 388 -1.99 -1.16 18.23
C PRO A 388 -1.89 -2.17 17.07
N LEU A 389 -0.73 -2.82 16.97
CA LEU A 389 -0.42 -3.80 15.92
C LEU A 389 -0.23 -5.21 16.46
N ASP A 390 0.21 -5.36 17.70
CA ASP A 390 0.34 -6.64 18.40
C ASP A 390 0.02 -6.44 19.89
N TRP A 391 -0.16 -7.54 20.62
CA TRP A 391 -0.28 -7.52 22.07
C TRP A 391 0.21 -8.84 22.67
N ARG A 392 0.61 -8.78 23.95
CA ARG A 392 0.90 -9.98 24.75
C ARG A 392 0.54 -9.77 26.21
N LEU A 393 0.34 -10.85 26.94
CA LEU A 393 0.21 -10.78 28.40
C LEU A 393 1.53 -10.31 29.01
N SER A 394 1.43 -9.48 30.05
CA SER A 394 2.60 -9.12 30.85
C SER A 394 2.77 -10.11 31.99
N GLU A 395 4.02 -10.37 32.38
CA GLU A 395 4.34 -11.17 33.56
C GLU A 395 4.20 -10.37 34.87
N VAL A 396 4.07 -9.04 34.78
CA VAL A 396 3.90 -8.18 35.95
C VAL A 396 2.46 -8.23 36.46
N GLY A 397 2.30 -8.30 37.79
CA GLY A 397 1.00 -8.27 38.45
C GLY A 397 0.47 -6.87 38.76
N GLU A 398 1.33 -5.85 38.69
CA GLU A 398 1.02 -4.45 39.00
C GLU A 398 1.79 -3.48 38.09
N LEU A 399 1.21 -2.30 37.87
CA LEU A 399 1.81 -1.16 37.19
C LEU A 399 1.80 0.05 38.13
N PRO A 400 2.94 0.42 38.74
CA PRO A 400 3.01 1.54 39.66
C PRO A 400 2.44 2.84 39.06
N GLY A 401 1.60 3.52 39.83
CA GLY A 401 0.89 4.75 39.45
C GLY A 401 -0.38 4.53 38.62
N LEU A 402 -0.66 3.31 38.16
CA LEU A 402 -1.77 3.03 37.24
C LEU A 402 -2.64 1.84 37.64
N CYS A 403 -2.05 0.70 38.02
CA CYS A 403 -2.77 -0.50 38.43
C CYS A 403 -2.04 -1.17 39.60
N GLU A 404 -2.52 -0.97 40.82
CA GLU A 404 -1.83 -1.40 42.03
C GLU A 404 -2.74 -2.27 42.91
N LYS A 405 -2.10 -3.14 43.70
CA LYS A 405 -2.80 -3.77 44.81
C LYS A 405 -2.88 -2.81 45.97
N LEU A 406 -4.09 -2.51 46.39
CA LEU A 406 -4.38 -1.58 47.48
C LEU A 406 -5.21 -2.28 48.54
N ASN A 407 -4.92 -1.95 49.80
CA ASN A 407 -5.64 -2.41 50.97
C ASN A 407 -6.30 -1.23 51.70
N GLY A 408 -7.36 -1.53 52.44
CA GLY A 408 -8.03 -0.59 53.32
C GLY A 408 -9.40 -1.08 53.75
N THR A 409 -10.10 -0.20 54.46
CA THR A 409 -11.43 -0.50 55.01
C THR A 409 -12.50 -0.12 54.01
N LEU A 410 -13.26 -1.11 53.52
CA LEU A 410 -14.42 -0.89 52.66
C LEU A 410 -15.63 -0.44 53.47
N GLU A 411 -16.25 0.65 53.04
CA GLU A 411 -17.51 1.15 53.60
C GLU A 411 -18.53 1.34 52.47
N ARG A 412 -19.68 0.67 52.61
CA ARG A 412 -20.84 0.84 51.75
C ARG A 412 -21.96 1.51 52.53
N GLN A 413 -22.24 2.77 52.24
CA GLN A 413 -23.32 3.51 52.90
C GLN A 413 -24.70 2.95 52.54
N GLU A 414 -25.63 3.08 53.50
CA GLU A 414 -27.02 2.66 53.32
C GLU A 414 -27.68 3.46 52.17
N GLY A 415 -28.41 2.77 51.30
CA GLY A 415 -29.04 3.37 50.12
C GLY A 415 -28.10 3.70 48.94
N LYS A 416 -26.80 3.40 49.03
CA LYS A 416 -25.85 3.54 47.91
C LYS A 416 -25.62 2.21 47.18
N ASP A 417 -25.54 2.31 45.86
CA ASP A 417 -25.23 1.18 44.96
C ASP A 417 -23.71 0.99 44.77
N PHE A 418 -22.89 2.00 45.07
CA PHE A 418 -21.42 1.96 45.11
C PHE A 418 -20.86 1.97 46.54
N ALA A 419 -19.56 1.73 46.68
CA ALA A 419 -18.84 1.80 47.95
C ALA A 419 -17.50 2.54 47.80
N PHE A 420 -16.82 2.84 48.91
CA PHE A 420 -15.45 3.34 48.93
C PHE A 420 -14.58 2.46 49.82
N ILE A 421 -13.30 2.33 49.45
CA ILE A 421 -12.27 1.77 50.33
C ILE A 421 -11.42 2.94 50.81
N HIS A 422 -11.39 3.16 52.11
CA HIS A 422 -10.56 4.16 52.75
C HIS A 422 -9.18 3.54 53.00
N SER A 423 -8.21 3.95 52.18
CA SER A 423 -6.81 3.56 52.32
C SER A 423 -6.00 4.70 52.94
N VAL A 424 -4.77 4.40 53.38
CA VAL A 424 -3.86 5.40 53.98
C VAL A 424 -3.51 6.53 53.01
N ARG A 425 -3.57 6.26 51.69
CA ARG A 425 -3.18 7.21 50.64
C ARG A 425 -4.35 7.97 50.03
N ASP A 426 -5.36 7.24 49.55
CA ASP A 426 -6.46 7.77 48.75
C ASP A 426 -7.74 6.95 49.00
N ASP A 427 -8.90 7.58 48.81
CA ASP A 427 -10.18 6.87 48.71
C ASP A 427 -10.29 6.18 47.35
N ILE A 428 -10.62 4.89 47.38
CA ILE A 428 -10.73 4.05 46.19
C ILE A 428 -12.21 3.80 45.91
N PHE A 429 -12.68 4.18 44.73
CA PHE A 429 -14.06 3.99 44.34
C PHE A 429 -14.35 2.52 43.99
N VAL A 430 -15.38 1.93 44.60
CA VAL A 430 -15.88 0.59 44.28
C VAL A 430 -17.13 0.71 43.42
N PRO A 431 -17.07 0.31 42.13
CA PRO A 431 -18.22 0.43 41.24
C PRO A 431 -19.37 -0.49 41.65
N PRO A 432 -20.63 -0.16 41.30
CA PRO A 432 -21.80 -0.88 41.79
C PRO A 432 -21.82 -2.39 41.53
N ALA A 433 -21.28 -2.80 40.38
CA ALA A 433 -21.17 -4.20 40.00
C ALA A 433 -20.34 -5.04 40.99
N LEU A 434 -19.39 -4.43 41.69
CA LEU A 434 -18.55 -5.08 42.69
C LEU A 434 -19.04 -4.79 44.12
N ALA A 435 -19.54 -3.58 44.38
CA ALA A 435 -20.04 -3.18 45.70
C ALA A 435 -21.24 -4.02 46.17
N LYS A 436 -22.04 -4.56 45.24
CA LYS A 436 -23.19 -5.43 45.55
C LYS A 436 -22.83 -6.72 46.33
N ALA A 437 -21.56 -7.13 46.30
CA ALA A 437 -21.07 -8.29 47.06
C ALA A 437 -20.96 -8.02 48.57
N PHE A 438 -21.07 -6.76 48.99
CA PHE A 438 -20.87 -6.34 50.38
C PHE A 438 -22.14 -5.72 50.97
N VAL A 439 -22.37 -6.01 52.26
CA VAL A 439 -23.53 -5.53 53.03
C VAL A 439 -23.36 -4.04 53.33
N SER A 440 -24.46 -3.29 53.26
CA SER A 440 -24.46 -1.87 53.63
C SER A 440 -24.34 -1.68 55.15
N GLY A 441 -23.57 -0.68 55.58
CA GLY A 441 -23.39 -0.34 56.99
C GLY A 441 -22.33 -1.16 57.73
N GLU A 442 -21.72 -2.16 57.08
CA GLU A 442 -20.61 -2.94 57.64
C GLU A 442 -19.27 -2.50 57.06
N ALA A 443 -18.31 -2.22 57.94
CA ALA A 443 -16.93 -1.94 57.57
C ALA A 443 -16.12 -3.23 57.58
N GLN A 444 -15.34 -3.48 56.52
CA GLN A 444 -14.52 -4.68 56.42
C GLN A 444 -13.18 -4.39 55.73
N GLU A 445 -12.12 -5.04 56.21
CA GLU A 445 -10.80 -4.97 55.57
C GLU A 445 -10.79 -5.77 54.28
N VAL A 446 -10.34 -5.14 53.20
CA VAL A 446 -10.28 -5.76 51.88
C VAL A 446 -8.94 -5.48 51.21
N THR A 447 -8.52 -6.42 50.37
CA THR A 447 -7.44 -6.19 49.39
C THR A 447 -8.04 -6.21 47.99
N CYS A 448 -7.63 -5.26 47.16
CA CYS A 448 -8.17 -5.12 45.83
C CYS A 448 -7.08 -4.74 44.82
N LEU A 449 -7.34 -5.04 43.55
CA LEU A 449 -6.63 -4.46 42.43
C LEU A 449 -7.44 -3.24 41.96
N ALA A 450 -6.78 -2.09 41.90
CA ALA A 450 -7.42 -0.83 41.50
C ALA A 450 -6.66 -0.18 40.33
N ILE A 451 -7.40 0.45 39.44
CA ILE A 451 -6.86 1.23 38.32
C ILE A 451 -7.06 2.72 38.58
N ARG A 452 -6.03 3.53 38.29
CA ARG A 452 -6.06 4.98 38.40
C ARG A 452 -6.55 5.61 37.10
N ARG A 453 -7.56 6.49 37.17
CA ARG A 453 -8.12 7.16 35.99
C ARG A 453 -8.53 8.59 36.28
N THR A 454 -8.32 9.46 35.30
CA THR A 454 -8.80 10.84 35.35
C THR A 454 -10.30 10.91 35.08
N ASN A 455 -11.04 11.51 36.00
CA ASN A 455 -12.47 11.71 35.85
C ASN A 455 -12.78 12.92 34.94
N LYS A 456 -14.06 13.16 34.63
CA LYS A 456 -14.51 14.32 33.83
C LYS A 456 -14.12 15.70 34.41
N GLN A 457 -13.69 15.75 35.67
CA GLN A 457 -13.29 16.96 36.39
C GLN A 457 -11.76 17.13 36.40
N GLY A 458 -11.01 16.30 35.66
CA GLY A 458 -9.54 16.37 35.58
C GLY A 458 -8.81 15.81 36.80
N ARG A 459 -9.49 15.08 37.70
CA ARG A 459 -8.87 14.48 38.89
C ARG A 459 -8.65 12.99 38.69
N ALA A 460 -7.40 12.55 38.83
CA ALA A 460 -7.04 11.13 38.84
C ALA A 460 -7.52 10.48 40.14
N ARG A 461 -8.35 9.44 40.04
CA ARG A 461 -8.87 8.66 41.19
C ARG A 461 -8.69 7.17 40.95
N TRP A 462 -8.57 6.42 42.05
CA TRP A 462 -8.52 4.97 42.02
C TRP A 462 -9.92 4.37 41.92
N ARG A 463 -10.05 3.34 41.10
CA ARG A 463 -11.27 2.55 40.92
C ARG A 463 -10.95 1.06 41.03
N VAL A 464 -11.66 0.35 41.89
CA VAL A 464 -11.52 -1.10 42.01
C VAL A 464 -11.95 -1.79 40.72
N VAL A 465 -11.13 -2.73 40.26
CA VAL A 465 -11.46 -3.63 39.15
C VAL A 465 -11.64 -5.07 39.59
N LYS A 466 -11.00 -5.48 40.68
CA LYS A 466 -11.12 -6.84 41.22
C LYS A 466 -10.77 -6.87 42.72
N PHE A 467 -11.49 -7.67 43.51
CA PHE A 467 -11.09 -8.03 44.88
C PHE A 467 -10.19 -9.27 44.86
N ILE A 468 -9.20 -9.32 45.76
CA ILE A 468 -8.16 -10.37 45.81
C ILE A 468 -8.35 -11.25 47.04
#